data_AF-A0A0A6X6Z5-F1
#
_entry.id   AF-A0A0A6X6Z5-F1
#
_cell.length_a   1.000
_cell.length_b   1.000
_cell.length_c   1.000
_cell.angle_alpha   90.00
_cell.angle_beta   90.00
_cell.angle_gamma   90.00
#
_symmetry.space_group_name_H-M   'P 1'
#
loop_
_entity.id
_entity.type
_entity.pdbx_description
1 polymer ?
#
loop_
_entity_poly.entity_id
_entity_poly.type
_entity_poly.pdbx_seq_one_letter_code
_entity_poly.pdbx_strand_id
1 'polypeptide(L)'
;MNALLILPRMLYRGLVWLANSPKRLLLAYSMLIVICGYLYHHFEGKSIGDSLWWAVVTASTVGYGDFAPQTWPARLMAGILISAMVLLVIPLITAHFASKLIVDTDAFRHEEQEELKANLRITRVLLEEMAARQGITSPGSADPPAAAPDR
;
A
#
# COMPACT_ATOMS: atom_id res chain seq x y z
N MET A 1 -0.68 8.36 -28.43
CA MET A 1 0.32 7.68 -27.58
C MET A 1 0.06 7.83 -26.07
N ASN A 2 -0.55 8.93 -25.58
CA ASN A 2 -0.82 9.10 -24.13
C ASN A 2 -1.97 8.25 -23.57
N ALA A 3 -2.99 7.89 -24.37
CA ALA A 3 -4.16 7.16 -23.88
C ALA A 3 -3.85 5.76 -23.34
N LEU A 4 -2.85 5.08 -23.91
CA LEU A 4 -2.48 3.70 -23.56
C LEU A 4 -1.91 3.58 -22.12
N LEU A 5 -1.35 4.66 -21.58
CA LEU A 5 -0.75 4.69 -20.24
C LEU A 5 -1.67 5.28 -19.15
N ILE A 6 -2.85 5.80 -19.52
CA ILE A 6 -3.79 6.39 -18.55
C ILE A 6 -4.43 5.29 -17.70
N LEU A 7 -4.90 4.21 -18.34
CA LEU A 7 -5.57 3.09 -17.67
C LEU A 7 -4.70 2.41 -16.60
N PRO A 8 -3.44 1.99 -16.87
CA PRO A 8 -2.60 1.39 -15.85
C PRO A 8 -2.23 2.37 -14.73
N ARG A 9 -2.06 3.67 -15.04
CA ARG A 9 -1.80 4.70 -14.03
C ARG A 9 -3.00 4.95 -13.12
N MET A 10 -4.22 4.97 -13.69
CA MET A 10 -5.46 5.10 -12.91
C MET A 10 -5.68 3.89 -12.00
N LEU A 11 -5.44 2.68 -12.51
CA LEU A 11 -5.54 1.45 -11.74
C LEU A 11 -4.54 1.41 -10.59
N TYR A 12 -3.27 1.74 -10.85
CA TYR A 12 -2.24 1.84 -9.83
C TYR A 12 -2.58 2.86 -8.75
N ARG A 13 -3.02 4.07 -9.15
CA ARG A 13 -3.44 5.11 -8.21
C ARG A 13 -4.63 4.68 -7.36
N GLY A 14 -5.62 4.01 -7.96
CA GLY A 14 -6.76 3.46 -7.24
C GLY A 14 -6.35 2.40 -6.21
N LEU A 15 -5.44 1.49 -6.59
CA LEU A 15 -4.90 0.47 -5.70
C LEU A 15 -4.13 1.08 -4.52
N VAL A 16 -3.23 2.03 -4.80
CA VAL A 16 -2.46 2.74 -3.76
C VAL A 16 -3.40 3.53 -2.86
N TRP A 17 -4.37 4.24 -3.42
CA TRP A 17 -5.35 5.01 -2.65
C TRP A 17 -6.19 4.14 -1.72
N LEU A 18 -6.53 2.92 -2.15
CA LEU A 18 -7.24 1.93 -1.35
C LEU A 18 -6.34 1.36 -0.24
N ALA A 19 -5.10 1.01 -0.57
CA ALA A 19 -4.12 0.45 0.36
C ALA A 19 -3.67 1.44 1.44
N ASN A 20 -3.70 2.75 1.15
CA ASN A 20 -3.15 3.78 2.02
C ASN A 20 -3.98 4.06 3.29
N SER A 21 -5.11 3.36 3.51
CA SER A 21 -5.91 3.57 4.72
C SER A 21 -6.62 2.28 5.16
N PRO A 22 -6.40 1.80 6.40
CA PRO A 22 -7.02 0.56 6.88
C PRO A 22 -8.55 0.63 6.90
N LYS A 23 -9.11 1.81 7.19
CA LYS A 23 -10.57 2.04 7.16
C LYS A 23 -11.15 1.81 5.76
N ARG A 24 -10.41 2.16 4.70
CA ARG A 24 -10.86 1.98 3.31
C ARG A 24 -10.80 0.52 2.90
N LEU A 25 -9.78 -0.22 3.35
CA LEU A 25 -9.70 -1.67 3.15
C LEU A 25 -10.89 -2.39 3.79
N LEU A 26 -11.22 -2.06 5.04
CA LEU A 26 -12.37 -2.62 5.74
C LEU A 26 -13.70 -2.27 5.05
N LEU A 27 -13.85 -1.01 4.60
CA LEU A 27 -15.04 -0.58 3.87
C LEU A 27 -15.18 -1.32 2.54
N ALA A 28 -14.10 -1.43 1.76
CA ALA A 28 -14.11 -2.13 0.48
C ALA A 28 -14.39 -3.63 0.64
N TYR A 29 -13.81 -4.27 1.66
CA TYR A 29 -14.11 -5.66 2.01
C TYR A 29 -15.60 -5.85 2.35
N SER A 30 -16.15 -4.97 3.19
CA SER A 30 -17.57 -5.02 3.58
C SER A 30 -18.50 -4.78 2.38
N MET A 31 -18.18 -3.80 1.53
CA MET A 31 -18.92 -3.54 0.29
C MET A 31 -18.88 -4.75 -0.64
N LEU A 32 -17.73 -5.39 -0.80
CA LEU A 32 -17.59 -6.58 -1.64
C LEU A 32 -18.47 -7.72 -1.14
N ILE A 33 -18.53 -7.97 0.18
CA ILE A 33 -19.42 -8.98 0.78
C ILE A 33 -20.88 -8.67 0.46
N VAL A 34 -21.32 -7.42 0.64
CA VAL A 34 -22.71 -7.03 0.38
C VAL A 34 -23.06 -7.18 -1.10
N ILE A 35 -22.18 -6.73 -1.99
CA ILE A 35 -22.38 -6.83 -3.46
C ILE A 35 -22.44 -8.29 -3.89
N CYS A 36 -21.48 -9.12 -3.46
CA CYS A 36 -21.47 -10.53 -3.83
C CYS A 36 -22.64 -11.30 -3.21
N GLY A 37 -23.05 -10.99 -1.98
CA GLY A 37 -24.23 -11.57 -1.34
C GLY A 37 -25.51 -11.21 -2.08
N TYR A 38 -25.67 -9.95 -2.51
CA TYR A 38 -26.82 -9.52 -3.31
C TYR A 38 -26.86 -10.22 -4.68
N LEU A 39 -25.71 -10.31 -5.37
CA LEU A 39 -25.63 -10.99 -6.65
C LEU A 39 -25.88 -12.50 -6.52
N TYR A 40 -25.40 -13.14 -5.45
CA TYR A 40 -25.69 -14.55 -5.15
C TYR A 40 -27.19 -14.75 -4.92
N HIS A 41 -27.83 -13.90 -4.13
CA HIS A 41 -29.28 -13.88 -3.95
C HIS A 41 -30.01 -13.80 -5.29
N HIS A 42 -29.58 -12.89 -6.17
CA HIS A 42 -30.20 -12.68 -7.48
C HIS A 42 -30.05 -13.90 -8.41
N PHE A 43 -28.89 -14.57 -8.42
CA PHE A 43 -28.63 -15.69 -9.32
C PHE A 43 -29.11 -17.05 -8.80
N GLU A 44 -29.12 -17.27 -7.48
CA GLU A 44 -29.46 -18.56 -6.86
C GLU A 44 -30.85 -18.56 -6.18
N GLY A 45 -31.49 -17.41 -6.01
CA GLY A 45 -32.81 -17.29 -5.38
C GLY A 45 -32.84 -17.66 -3.88
N LYS A 46 -31.68 -17.69 -3.21
CA LYS A 46 -31.55 -17.98 -1.78
C LYS A 46 -32.02 -16.80 -0.93
N SER A 47 -32.27 -16.97 0.37
CA SER A 47 -32.63 -15.83 1.21
C SER A 47 -31.48 -14.81 1.27
N ILE A 48 -31.77 -13.53 1.55
CA ILE A 48 -30.72 -12.48 1.69
C ILE A 48 -29.74 -12.85 2.82
N GLY A 49 -30.24 -13.43 3.91
CA GLY A 49 -29.42 -13.88 5.04
C GLY A 49 -28.44 -14.99 4.63
N ASP A 50 -28.94 -16.04 3.96
CA ASP A 50 -28.09 -17.16 3.50
C ASP A 50 -27.07 -16.71 2.45
N SER A 51 -27.48 -15.77 1.60
CA SER A 51 -26.62 -15.24 0.54
C SER A 51 -25.49 -14.36 1.09
N LEU A 52 -25.78 -13.56 2.11
CA LEU A 52 -24.77 -12.78 2.82
C LEU A 52 -23.84 -13.69 3.61
N TRP A 53 -24.39 -14.73 4.26
CA TRP A 53 -23.60 -15.76 4.94
C TRP A 53 -22.64 -16.47 3.99
N TRP A 54 -23.11 -16.91 2.82
CA TRP A 54 -22.27 -17.49 1.78
C TRP A 54 -21.12 -16.56 1.39
N ALA A 55 -21.41 -15.27 1.17
CA ALA A 55 -20.40 -14.29 0.80
C ALA A 55 -19.35 -14.10 1.92
N VAL A 56 -19.78 -14.06 3.19
CA VAL A 56 -18.88 -13.96 4.35
C VAL A 56 -17.98 -15.20 4.44
N VAL A 57 -18.56 -16.40 4.42
CA VAL A 57 -17.83 -17.68 4.57
C VAL A 57 -16.84 -17.91 3.42
N THR A 58 -17.22 -17.50 2.22
CA THR A 58 -16.35 -17.58 1.03
C THR A 58 -15.24 -16.54 1.10
N ALA A 59 -15.57 -15.28 1.41
CA ALA A 59 -14.59 -14.20 1.48
C ALA A 59 -13.60 -14.39 2.65
N SER A 60 -14.02 -15.00 3.75
CA SER A 60 -13.16 -15.35 4.88
C SER A 60 -12.31 -16.58 4.64
N THR A 61 -12.44 -17.24 3.47
CA THR A 61 -11.75 -18.49 3.10
C THR A 61 -12.07 -19.69 4.01
N VAL A 62 -13.14 -19.61 4.82
CA VAL A 62 -13.56 -20.70 5.72
C VAL A 62 -14.22 -21.82 4.94
N GLY A 63 -15.16 -21.49 4.04
CA GLY A 63 -15.73 -22.44 3.09
C GLY A 63 -16.45 -23.65 3.69
N TYR A 64 -17.45 -23.45 4.55
CA TYR A 64 -18.23 -24.56 5.15
C TYR A 64 -18.89 -25.50 4.12
N GLY A 65 -19.23 -24.98 2.93
CA GLY A 65 -19.82 -25.78 1.85
C GLY A 65 -21.32 -26.08 2.01
N ASP A 66 -21.97 -25.44 2.99
CA ASP A 66 -23.42 -25.45 3.19
C ASP A 66 -24.18 -24.76 2.05
N PHE A 67 -23.59 -23.69 1.49
CA PHE A 67 -24.07 -23.04 0.27
C PHE A 67 -22.96 -22.98 -0.79
N ALA A 68 -23.31 -23.26 -2.03
CA ALA A 68 -22.39 -23.20 -3.16
C ALA A 68 -23.13 -22.75 -4.44
N PRO A 69 -22.49 -21.95 -5.31
CA PRO A 69 -23.08 -21.50 -6.57
C PRO A 69 -23.30 -22.67 -7.53
N GLN A 70 -24.54 -22.89 -7.94
CA GLN A 70 -24.93 -23.94 -8.88
C GLN A 70 -25.09 -23.40 -10.29
N THR A 71 -25.52 -22.15 -10.41
CA THR A 71 -25.71 -21.48 -11.69
C THR A 71 -24.39 -20.98 -12.28
N TRP A 72 -24.30 -20.98 -13.61
CA TRP A 72 -23.13 -20.47 -14.33
C TRP A 72 -22.74 -19.03 -13.95
N PRO A 73 -23.66 -18.04 -13.94
CA PRO A 73 -23.32 -16.68 -13.54
C PRO A 73 -22.84 -16.57 -12.08
N ALA A 74 -23.44 -17.33 -11.15
CA ALA A 74 -23.00 -17.34 -9.76
C ALA A 74 -21.60 -17.94 -9.61
N ARG A 75 -21.25 -18.97 -10.39
CA ARG A 75 -19.90 -19.58 -10.40
C ARG A 75 -18.84 -18.61 -10.92
N LEU A 76 -19.14 -17.88 -12.00
CA LEU A 76 -18.24 -16.86 -12.55
C LEU A 76 -17.96 -15.77 -11.50
N MET A 77 -19.01 -15.24 -10.88
CA MET A 77 -18.91 -14.24 -9.81
C MET A 77 -18.13 -14.78 -8.61
N ALA A 78 -18.39 -16.01 -8.18
CA ALA A 78 -17.66 -16.63 -7.07
C ALA A 78 -16.16 -16.75 -7.38
N GLY A 79 -15.81 -17.11 -8.62
CA GLY A 79 -14.42 -17.10 -9.09
C GLY A 79 -13.77 -15.72 -9.00
N ILE A 80 -14.51 -14.65 -9.33
CA ILE A 80 -14.04 -13.26 -9.19
C ILE A 80 -13.85 -12.90 -7.72
N LEU A 81 -14.80 -13.23 -6.84
CA LEU A 81 -14.72 -12.98 -5.40
C LEU A 81 -13.47 -13.65 -4.80
N ILE A 82 -13.28 -14.94 -5.08
CA ILE A 82 -12.13 -15.72 -4.59
C ILE A 82 -10.82 -15.12 -5.12
N SER A 83 -10.76 -14.80 -6.42
CA SER A 83 -9.56 -14.19 -7.01
C SER A 83 -9.25 -12.82 -6.39
N ALA A 84 -10.27 -12.00 -6.14
CA ALA A 84 -10.11 -10.69 -5.50
C ALA A 84 -9.62 -10.82 -4.05
N MET A 85 -10.10 -11.82 -3.29
CA MET A 85 -9.60 -12.10 -1.95
C MET A 85 -8.11 -12.44 -1.96
N VAL A 86 -7.73 -13.42 -2.77
CA VAL A 86 -6.35 -13.96 -2.78
C VAL A 86 -5.36 -12.96 -3.39
N LEU A 87 -5.72 -12.27 -4.46
CA LEU A 87 -4.79 -11.39 -5.18
C LEU A 87 -4.72 -9.97 -4.62
N LEU A 88 -5.78 -9.47 -3.98
CA LEU A 88 -5.86 -8.07 -3.54
C LEU A 88 -6.08 -7.94 -2.04
N VAL A 89 -7.19 -8.44 -1.51
CA VAL A 89 -7.59 -8.10 -0.14
C VAL A 89 -6.64 -8.69 0.91
N ILE A 90 -6.36 -9.98 0.84
CA ILE A 90 -5.48 -10.65 1.80
C ILE A 90 -4.06 -10.05 1.76
N PRO A 91 -3.38 -9.90 0.60
CA PRO A 91 -2.06 -9.29 0.56
C PRO A 91 -2.00 -7.85 1.06
N LEU A 92 -3.01 -7.02 0.75
CA LEU A 92 -3.03 -5.62 1.19
C LEU A 92 -3.20 -5.52 2.72
N ILE A 93 -4.05 -6.36 3.31
CA ILE A 93 -4.20 -6.42 4.77
C ILE A 93 -2.89 -6.89 5.41
N THR A 94 -2.31 -7.99 4.92
CA THR A 94 -1.03 -8.52 5.42
C THR A 94 0.09 -7.50 5.33
N ALA A 95 0.24 -6.82 4.19
CA ALA A 95 1.24 -5.76 4.01
C ALA A 95 1.05 -4.59 4.99
N HIS A 96 -0.21 -4.21 5.25
CA HIS A 96 -0.52 -3.14 6.20
C HIS A 96 -0.16 -3.50 7.65
N PHE A 97 -0.36 -4.76 8.05
CA PHE A 97 0.06 -5.22 9.38
C PHE A 97 1.58 -5.42 9.46
N ALA A 98 2.19 -5.99 8.43
CA ALA A 98 3.63 -6.17 8.35
C ALA A 98 4.37 -4.84 8.47
N SER A 99 3.93 -3.79 7.77
CA SER A 99 4.58 -2.47 7.85
C SER A 99 4.53 -1.82 9.23
N LYS A 100 3.59 -2.21 10.10
CA LYS A 100 3.52 -1.75 11.50
C LYS A 100 4.37 -2.59 12.45
N LEU A 101 4.62 -3.85 12.12
CA LEU A 101 5.41 -4.76 12.93
C LEU A 101 6.90 -4.68 12.60
N ILE A 102 7.24 -4.30 11.37
CA ILE A 102 8.62 -4.03 10.96
C ILE A 102 9.08 -2.77 11.69
N VAL A 103 9.92 -2.96 12.69
CA VAL A 103 10.73 -1.89 13.28
C VAL A 103 11.83 -1.58 12.27
N ASP A 104 11.83 -0.36 11.74
CA ASP A 104 12.88 0.09 10.83
C ASP A 104 14.15 0.40 11.66
N THR A 105 14.99 -0.61 11.84
CA THR A 105 16.26 -0.51 12.58
C THR A 105 17.28 0.38 11.85
N ASP A 106 17.13 0.56 10.53
CA ASP A 106 18.02 1.37 9.70
C ASP A 106 17.48 2.79 9.43
N ALA A 107 16.25 3.10 9.88
CA ALA A 107 15.74 4.46 9.85
C ALA A 107 16.51 5.33 10.84
N PHE A 108 17.50 6.06 10.32
CA PHE A 108 18.19 7.10 11.08
C PHE A 108 17.18 7.97 11.80
N ARG A 109 17.22 7.94 13.14
CA ARG A 109 16.34 8.79 13.92
C ARG A 109 16.71 10.25 13.63
N HIS A 110 15.75 11.17 13.73
CA HIS A 110 16.05 12.59 13.53
C HIS A 110 17.21 13.09 14.41
N GLU A 111 17.38 12.52 15.61
CA GLU A 111 18.52 12.79 16.49
C GLU A 111 19.85 12.36 15.86
N GLU A 112 19.95 11.14 15.32
CA GLU A 112 21.15 10.64 14.63
C GLU A 112 21.44 11.42 13.34
N GLN A 113 20.40 11.85 12.63
CA GLN A 113 20.55 12.71 11.44
C GLN A 113 21.12 14.07 11.80
N GLU A 114 20.64 14.68 12.88
CA GLU A 114 21.15 15.97 13.36
C GLU A 114 22.57 15.83 13.91
N GLU A 115 22.88 14.76 14.62
CA GLU A 115 24.24 14.46 15.09
C GLU A 115 25.21 14.24 13.92
N LEU A 116 24.81 13.47 12.90
CA LEU A 116 25.61 13.24 11.71
C LEU A 116 25.86 14.56 10.95
N LYS A 117 24.84 15.41 10.80
CA LYS A 117 24.99 16.75 10.19
C LYS A 117 25.93 17.64 11.00
N ALA A 118 25.83 17.61 12.33
CA ALA A 118 26.71 18.37 13.21
C ALA A 118 28.18 17.91 13.05
N ASN A 119 28.43 16.61 13.07
CA ASN A 119 29.74 16.01 12.88
C ASN A 119 30.33 16.31 11.50
N LEU A 120 29.51 16.31 10.44
CA LEU A 120 29.92 16.71 9.09
C LEU A 120 30.30 18.20 9.01
N ARG A 121 29.56 19.09 9.67
CA ARG A 121 29.92 20.52 9.75
C ARG A 121 31.27 20.71 10.43
N ILE A 122 31.50 20.03 11.55
CA ILE A 122 32.77 20.10 12.29
C ILE A 122 33.91 19.58 11.42
N THR A 123 33.76 18.39 10.84
CA THR A 123 34.76 17.79 9.95
C THR A 123 35.11 18.70 8.79
N ARG A 124 34.10 19.35 8.18
CA ARG A 124 34.30 20.32 7.10
C ARG A 124 35.12 21.52 7.54
N VAL A 125 34.80 22.13 8.69
CA VAL A 125 35.54 23.28 9.22
C VAL A 125 37.00 22.93 9.50
N LEU A 126 37.24 21.78 10.14
CA LEU A 126 38.61 21.31 10.42
C LEU A 126 39.40 21.04 9.14
N LEU A 127 38.77 20.46 8.12
CA LEU A 127 39.39 20.26 6.81
C LEU A 127 39.73 21.58 6.12
N GLU A 128 38.82 22.56 6.16
CA GLU A 128 39.06 23.90 5.60
C GLU A 128 40.21 24.61 6.34
N GLU A 129 40.29 24.49 7.67
CA GLU A 129 41.40 25.03 8.47
C GLU A 129 42.73 24.33 8.14
N MET A 130 42.75 23.00 8.06
CA MET A 130 43.96 22.24 7.68
C MET A 130 44.43 22.56 6.26
N ALA A 131 43.49 22.69 5.31
CA ALA A 131 43.79 23.06 3.93
C ALA A 131 44.38 24.47 3.84
N ALA A 132 43.81 25.44 4.58
CA ALA A 132 44.34 26.80 4.67
C ALA A 132 45.77 26.83 5.24
N ARG A 133 46.04 26.05 6.30
CA ARG A 133 47.38 25.92 6.89
C ARG A 133 48.41 25.31 5.92
N GLN A 134 47.98 24.43 5.03
CA GLN A 134 48.85 23.78 4.05
C GLN A 134 48.95 24.52 2.71
N GLY A 135 48.24 25.66 2.55
CA GLY A 135 48.21 26.41 1.29
C GLY A 135 47.52 25.67 0.14
N ILE A 136 46.70 24.67 0.45
CA ILE A 136 45.99 23.84 -0.54
C ILE A 136 44.63 24.51 -0.80
N THR A 137 44.37 24.94 -2.04
CA THR A 137 43.06 25.46 -2.45
C THR A 137 42.08 24.31 -2.62
N SER A 138 41.01 24.31 -1.82
CA SER A 138 39.93 23.32 -1.92
C SER A 138 39.22 23.41 -3.27
N PRO A 139 38.99 22.29 -4.00
CA PRO A 139 38.14 22.30 -5.17
C PRO A 139 36.68 22.46 -4.74
N GLY A 140 36.14 23.65 -4.92
CA GLY A 140 34.69 23.87 -5.01
C GLY A 140 34.00 24.24 -3.71
N SER A 141 33.85 25.55 -3.53
CA SER A 141 32.65 26.18 -3.01
C SER A 141 31.42 25.82 -3.88
N ALA A 142 31.06 24.55 -3.98
CA ALA A 142 29.72 24.21 -4.43
C ALA A 142 28.81 24.59 -3.27
N ASP A 143 28.23 25.79 -3.37
CA ASP A 143 27.08 26.16 -2.56
C ASP A 143 26.08 24.99 -2.58
N PRO A 144 25.44 24.67 -1.45
CA PRO A 144 24.35 23.71 -1.47
C PRO A 144 23.36 24.16 -2.58
N PRO A 145 22.95 23.28 -3.51
CA PRO A 145 22.00 23.66 -4.53
C PRO A 145 20.81 24.30 -3.82
N ALA A 146 20.49 25.53 -4.21
CA ALA A 146 19.47 26.35 -3.56
C ALA A 146 18.22 25.50 -3.32
N ALA A 147 17.75 25.46 -2.08
CA ALA A 147 16.56 24.70 -1.70
C ALA A 147 15.45 25.01 -2.71
N ALA A 148 14.96 23.96 -3.37
CA ALA A 148 13.90 24.12 -4.36
C ALA A 148 12.69 24.79 -3.69
N PRO A 149 12.07 25.81 -4.32
CA PRO A 149 10.96 26.53 -3.71
C PRO A 149 9.79 25.57 -3.48
N ASP A 150 9.29 25.59 -2.24
CA ASP A 150 8.11 24.87 -1.78
C ASP A 150 6.92 25.18 -2.72
N ARG A 151 6.40 24.16 -3.41
CA ARG A 151 5.25 24.25 -4.33
C ARG A 151 4.21 23.21 -3.97
#